data_AF-A0A937F1F7-F1
#
_entry.id   AF-A0A937F1F7-F1
#
_cell.length_a   1.000
_cell.length_b   1.000
_cell.length_c   1.000
_cell.angle_alpha   90.00
_cell.angle_beta   90.00
_cell.angle_gamma   90.00
#
_symmetry.space_group_name_H-M   'P 1'
#
loop_
_entity.id
_entity.type
_entity.pdbx_description
1 polymer ?
#
loop_
_entity_poly.entity_id
_entity_poly.type
_entity_poly.pdbx_seq_one_letter_code
_entity_poly.pdbx_strand_id
1 'polypeptide(L)'
;MKHLTIISFFTFINFLYANGQNTSFKSDWEQILISDVSLGEFTFKKDYILLRNNLSLTTPERPDSVIKEIRRSLIDSLILSLKNHSHVIQNPLLMFNRDSLWLINNAEKLWSEYDVEERSEEIDSIAIQAIKNYSNNKRFIWGLTLPNQYHYNDVFVNIKIITRTDTLSISSIKNKPYMLPWEVNGKRIYNSNISRFIAEILPKSQYSNKSKLLGVGFNDFLIKALYHTVIEKEIRFHNIKKTYKKEFRYINNFFQVEKAQFGDMASIEWGGWFGRPCIELTMTDSSLSDQLQFSIISGKHSLMSTFRSLKRNKDKLINQLRNNPVYQYLIECDECLGEIHWVQDQSLSGEAKSAFFDDLKQNDKGKFKRQFSKAIFFELTERRNKERSFSRWIFLKDGTIILWEIEGGFLMDLPDYIIRDKGYITEIIKRSDFAHK
;
A
#
# COMPACT_ATOMS: atom_id res chain seq x y z
N MET A 1 36.52 19.15 -5.64
CA MET A 1 37.22 18.11 -4.86
C MET A 1 37.25 18.36 -3.35
N LYS A 2 37.68 19.54 -2.85
CA LYS A 2 37.76 19.82 -1.39
C LYS A 2 36.43 19.69 -0.61
N HIS A 3 35.29 19.99 -1.23
CA HIS A 3 33.97 19.84 -0.57
C HIS A 3 33.49 18.39 -0.42
N LEU A 4 33.88 17.48 -1.32
CA LEU A 4 33.54 16.05 -1.19
C LEU A 4 34.29 15.40 -0.02
N THR A 5 35.54 15.80 0.22
CA THR A 5 36.37 15.29 1.31
C THR A 5 35.88 15.77 2.68
N ILE A 6 35.33 16.98 2.78
CA ILE A 6 34.76 17.51 4.03
C ILE A 6 33.46 16.78 4.37
N ILE A 7 32.59 16.55 3.38
CA ILE A 7 31.34 15.81 3.58
C ILE A 7 31.63 14.35 3.97
N SER A 8 32.62 13.69 3.34
CA SER A 8 33.03 12.33 3.73
C SER A 8 33.66 12.26 5.12
N PHE A 9 34.36 13.32 5.55
CA PHE A 9 34.97 13.39 6.88
C PHE A 9 33.92 13.60 7.98
N PHE A 10 32.92 14.46 7.75
CA PHE A 10 31.80 14.64 8.68
C PHE A 10 30.90 13.41 8.77
N THR A 11 30.65 12.69 7.67
CA THR A 11 29.90 11.42 7.73
C THR A 11 30.71 10.33 8.44
N PHE A 12 32.03 10.28 8.25
CA PHE A 12 32.92 9.35 8.97
C PHE A 12 33.01 9.64 10.46
N ILE A 13 33.12 10.91 10.89
CA ILE A 13 33.10 11.30 12.31
C ILE A 13 31.73 11.00 12.95
N ASN A 14 30.62 11.29 12.28
CA ASN A 14 29.29 10.94 12.80
C ASN A 14 29.08 9.42 12.89
N PHE A 15 29.65 8.66 11.94
CA PHE A 15 29.64 7.19 11.99
C PHE A 15 30.48 6.64 13.14
N LEU A 16 31.68 7.18 13.36
CA LEU A 16 32.55 6.82 14.49
C LEU A 16 31.94 7.23 15.84
N TYR A 17 31.30 8.39 15.93
CA TYR A 17 30.63 8.87 17.14
C TYR A 17 29.38 8.02 17.48
N ALA A 18 28.56 7.70 16.48
CA ALA A 18 27.40 6.83 16.65
C ALA A 18 27.78 5.37 16.99
N ASN A 19 28.91 4.86 16.46
CA ASN A 19 29.44 3.56 16.85
C ASN A 19 30.12 3.58 18.23
N GLY A 20 30.79 4.68 18.60
CA GLY A 20 31.48 4.87 19.88
C GLY A 20 30.54 5.04 21.07
N GLN A 21 29.44 5.78 20.93
CA GLN A 21 28.39 5.85 21.96
C GLN A 21 27.83 4.45 22.24
N ASN A 22 27.53 3.67 21.20
CA ASN A 22 26.90 2.35 21.35
C ASN A 22 27.83 1.23 21.85
N THR A 23 29.15 1.33 21.72
CA THR A 23 30.09 0.40 22.39
C THR A 23 30.19 0.64 23.89
N SER A 24 30.14 1.90 24.33
CA SER A 24 30.16 2.26 25.77
C SER A 24 28.98 1.66 26.54
N PHE A 25 27.76 1.70 25.99
CA PHE A 25 26.56 1.15 26.66
C PHE A 25 26.66 -0.36 26.96
N LYS A 26 27.42 -1.14 26.18
CA LYS A 26 27.58 -2.60 26.41
C LYS A 26 28.38 -2.89 27.68
N SER A 27 29.38 -2.08 27.99
CA SER A 27 30.29 -2.30 29.12
C SER A 27 30.03 -1.38 30.31
N ASP A 28 29.29 -0.28 30.14
CA ASP A 28 29.28 0.84 31.10
C ASP A 28 27.88 1.29 31.56
N TRP A 29 26.81 0.56 31.21
CA TRP A 29 25.48 0.85 31.76
C TRP A 29 25.47 0.65 33.29
N GLU A 30 24.68 1.44 34.01
CA GLU A 30 24.50 1.35 35.46
C GLU A 30 23.06 0.93 35.81
N GLN A 31 22.10 1.47 35.06
CA GLN A 31 20.68 1.25 35.28
C GLN A 31 19.92 1.17 33.94
N ILE A 32 18.88 0.34 33.90
CA ILE A 32 17.88 0.35 32.83
C ILE A 32 16.52 0.67 33.44
N LEU A 33 15.88 1.72 32.95
CA LEU A 33 14.49 2.07 33.28
C LEU A 33 13.57 1.55 32.18
N ILE A 34 12.45 0.94 32.54
CA ILE A 34 11.45 0.43 31.58
C ILE A 34 10.07 0.95 31.99
N SER A 35 9.43 1.71 31.11
CA SER A 35 8.03 2.13 31.25
C SER A 35 7.16 1.36 30.26
N ASP A 36 6.28 0.49 30.77
CA ASP A 36 5.30 -0.28 30.01
C ASP A 36 3.93 0.40 30.11
N VAL A 37 3.42 0.91 28.99
CA VAL A 37 2.26 1.82 28.96
C VAL A 37 1.18 1.34 27.99
N SER A 38 -0.07 1.45 28.44
CA SER A 38 -1.29 1.35 27.64
C SER A 38 -2.26 2.42 28.12
N LEU A 39 -2.84 3.20 27.21
CA LEU A 39 -3.76 4.32 27.44
C LEU A 39 -5.14 4.06 26.79
N GLY A 40 -5.34 2.88 26.20
CA GLY A 40 -6.62 2.46 25.62
C GLY A 40 -7.57 1.85 26.65
N GLU A 41 -8.47 0.97 26.19
CA GLU A 41 -9.51 0.31 27.01
C GLU A 41 -8.97 -0.33 28.29
N PHE A 42 -7.74 -0.86 28.24
CA PHE A 42 -7.02 -1.35 29.42
C PHE A 42 -5.88 -0.37 29.75
N THR A 43 -6.21 0.72 30.42
CA THR A 43 -5.24 1.75 30.82
C THR A 43 -4.34 1.22 31.94
N PHE A 44 -3.02 1.23 31.72
CA PHE A 44 -2.02 0.98 32.74
C PHE A 44 -0.72 1.71 32.43
N LYS A 45 0.03 2.02 33.48
CA LYS A 45 1.44 2.44 33.40
C LYS A 45 2.20 1.69 34.47
N LYS A 46 3.26 0.98 34.08
CA LYS A 46 4.15 0.27 35.01
C LYS A 46 5.58 0.62 34.71
N ASP A 47 6.27 1.09 35.74
CA ASP A 47 7.68 1.44 35.66
C ASP A 47 8.51 0.38 36.38
N TYR A 48 9.64 0.01 35.78
CA TYR A 48 10.57 -0.97 36.31
C TYR A 48 11.99 -0.42 36.27
N ILE A 49 12.80 -0.87 37.22
CA ILE A 49 14.21 -0.55 37.34
C ILE A 49 15.01 -1.86 37.31
N LEU A 50 16.03 -1.92 36.47
CA LEU A 50 17.04 -2.99 36.48
C LEU A 50 18.40 -2.37 36.80
N LEU A 51 19.02 -2.83 37.89
CA LEU A 51 20.35 -2.39 38.29
C LEU A 51 21.42 -3.38 37.83
N ARG A 52 22.58 -2.87 37.41
CA ARG A 52 23.67 -3.71 36.91
C ARG A 52 24.30 -4.60 37.96
N ASN A 53 24.45 -4.09 39.18
CA ASN A 53 25.18 -4.74 40.26
C ASN A 53 24.55 -6.08 40.69
N ASN A 54 23.22 -6.18 40.67
CA ASN A 54 22.48 -7.35 41.14
C ASN A 54 21.62 -7.99 40.04
N LEU A 55 21.55 -7.39 38.84
CA LEU A 55 20.71 -7.83 37.72
C LEU A 55 19.25 -8.12 38.12
N SER A 56 18.75 -7.40 39.12
CA SER A 56 17.43 -7.58 39.68
C SER A 56 16.47 -6.52 39.13
N LEU A 57 15.32 -6.96 38.63
CA LEU A 57 14.23 -6.10 38.21
C LEU A 57 13.34 -5.79 39.41
N THR A 58 13.11 -4.50 39.68
CA THR A 58 12.31 -3.98 40.80
C THR A 58 11.34 -2.89 40.30
N THR A 59 10.45 -2.43 41.16
CA THR A 59 9.61 -1.24 40.89
C THR A 59 10.19 -0.02 41.62
N PRO A 60 10.08 1.20 41.07
CA PRO A 60 10.51 2.42 41.76
C PRO A 60 9.95 2.58 43.18
N GLU A 61 8.71 2.13 43.41
CA GLU A 61 8.02 2.24 44.70
C GLU A 61 8.50 1.20 45.72
N ARG A 62 9.19 0.14 45.30
CA ARG A 62 9.65 -0.98 46.14
C ARG A 62 11.01 -1.49 45.67
N PRO A 63 12.09 -0.70 45.84
CA PRO A 63 13.41 -1.01 45.29
C PRO A 63 14.04 -2.27 45.91
N ASP A 64 13.64 -2.65 47.13
CA ASP A 64 14.17 -3.84 47.81
C ASP A 64 13.39 -5.13 47.47
N SER A 65 12.26 -5.01 46.76
CA SER A 65 11.42 -6.14 46.39
C SER A 65 11.77 -6.62 44.99
N VAL A 66 12.66 -7.63 44.90
CA VAL A 66 13.03 -8.26 43.63
C VAL A 66 11.81 -8.93 42.99
N ILE A 67 11.41 -8.45 41.81
CA ILE A 67 10.33 -9.02 41.00
C ILE A 67 10.86 -10.22 40.21
N LYS A 68 12.05 -10.06 39.63
CA LYS A 68 12.66 -11.04 38.73
C LYS A 68 14.16 -10.79 38.59
N GLU A 69 14.94 -11.87 38.66
CA GLU A 69 16.36 -11.84 38.27
C GLU A 69 16.53 -11.96 36.75
N ILE A 70 17.46 -11.20 36.20
CA ILE A 70 17.72 -11.11 34.76
C ILE A 70 19.11 -11.66 34.44
N ARG A 71 19.19 -12.52 33.41
CA ARG A 71 20.47 -13.04 32.93
C ARG A 71 21.24 -11.95 32.21
N ARG A 72 22.54 -11.79 32.52
CA ARG A 72 23.41 -10.81 31.84
C ARG A 72 23.43 -10.94 30.32
N SER A 73 23.43 -12.17 29.81
CA SER A 73 23.41 -12.46 28.38
C SER A 73 22.18 -11.90 27.65
N LEU A 74 21.05 -11.74 28.35
CA LEU A 74 19.84 -11.11 27.79
C LEU A 74 20.06 -9.62 27.53
N ILE A 75 20.71 -8.93 28.47
CA ILE A 75 21.04 -7.51 28.35
C ILE A 75 22.09 -7.29 27.27
N ASP A 76 23.13 -8.13 27.24
CA ASP A 76 24.15 -8.07 26.19
C ASP A 76 23.53 -8.24 24.79
N SER A 77 22.58 -9.17 24.65
CA SER A 77 21.86 -9.45 23.40
C SER A 77 20.90 -8.32 23.01
N LEU A 78 20.24 -7.68 23.99
CA LEU A 78 19.44 -6.48 23.77
C LEU A 78 20.31 -5.35 23.21
N ILE A 79 21.40 -5.02 23.89
CA ILE A 79 22.30 -3.92 23.48
C ILE A 79 22.92 -4.21 22.11
N LEU A 80 23.31 -5.45 21.83
CA LEU A 80 23.76 -5.86 20.50
C LEU A 80 22.68 -5.69 19.42
N SER A 81 21.42 -6.02 19.72
CA SER A 81 20.31 -5.88 18.77
C SER A 81 19.96 -4.45 18.42
N LEU A 82 20.26 -3.49 19.31
CA LEU A 82 20.11 -2.06 19.04
C LEU A 82 21.12 -1.55 17.99
N LYS A 83 22.24 -2.27 17.78
CA LYS A 83 23.26 -1.92 16.79
C LYS A 83 22.93 -2.44 15.39
N ASN A 84 22.08 -3.46 15.30
CA ASN A 84 21.75 -4.09 14.04
C ASN A 84 20.60 -3.33 13.36
N HIS A 85 20.96 -2.38 12.49
CA HIS A 85 20.00 -1.67 11.66
C HIS A 85 19.56 -2.53 10.49
N SER A 86 18.61 -3.44 10.71
CA SER A 86 17.98 -4.22 9.64
C SER A 86 16.99 -3.37 8.84
N HIS A 87 17.49 -2.38 8.10
CA HIS A 87 16.73 -1.74 7.02
C HIS A 87 16.73 -2.67 5.81
N VAL A 88 15.89 -3.71 5.82
CA VAL A 88 15.73 -4.57 4.65
C VAL A 88 14.35 -4.36 4.05
N ILE A 89 14.16 -3.19 3.42
CA ILE A 89 12.96 -2.93 2.58
C ILE A 89 12.80 -4.05 1.55
N GLN A 90 13.92 -4.57 1.04
CA GLN A 90 13.94 -5.67 0.09
C GLN A 90 13.51 -7.01 0.69
N ASN A 91 13.59 -7.21 2.01
CA ASN A 91 13.22 -8.44 2.72
C ASN A 91 12.57 -8.16 4.09
N PRO A 92 11.32 -7.67 4.11
CA PRO A 92 10.66 -7.19 5.33
C PRO A 92 10.39 -8.28 6.37
N LEU A 93 10.36 -9.57 6.01
CA LEU A 93 10.21 -10.65 7.00
C LEU A 93 11.39 -10.75 7.97
N LEU A 94 12.59 -10.31 7.56
CA LEU A 94 13.78 -10.38 8.40
C LEU A 94 13.63 -9.52 9.66
N MET A 95 12.79 -8.48 9.60
CA MET A 95 12.44 -7.65 10.76
C MET A 95 11.77 -8.46 11.87
N PHE A 96 11.15 -9.58 11.49
CA PHE A 96 10.43 -10.48 12.37
C PHE A 96 11.19 -11.79 12.62
N ASN A 97 12.50 -11.84 12.29
CA ASN A 97 13.33 -13.06 12.31
C ASN A 97 12.74 -14.21 11.46
N ARG A 98 12.18 -13.86 10.31
CA ARG A 98 11.64 -14.81 9.33
C ARG A 98 12.25 -14.48 7.97
N ASP A 99 12.26 -15.43 7.05
CA ASP A 99 12.70 -15.22 5.68
C ASP A 99 11.61 -15.66 4.69
N SER A 100 11.92 -15.57 3.39
CA SER A 100 11.00 -16.01 2.34
C SER A 100 10.73 -17.52 2.40
N LEU A 101 11.70 -18.33 2.81
CA LEU A 101 11.54 -19.78 2.95
C LEU A 101 10.58 -20.12 4.08
N TRP A 102 10.64 -19.38 5.20
CA TRP A 102 9.68 -19.50 6.28
C TRP A 102 8.26 -19.26 5.77
N LEU A 103 8.03 -18.21 4.98
CA LEU A 103 6.69 -17.92 4.44
C LEU A 103 6.21 -19.05 3.52
N ILE A 104 7.09 -19.54 2.65
CA ILE A 104 6.77 -20.61 1.71
C ILE A 104 6.42 -21.91 2.45
N ASN A 105 7.24 -22.29 3.45
CA ASN A 105 7.08 -23.53 4.20
C ASN A 105 5.93 -23.51 5.20
N ASN A 106 5.40 -22.32 5.53
CA ASN A 106 4.28 -22.17 6.46
C ASN A 106 2.97 -21.76 5.74
N ALA A 107 2.96 -21.65 4.41
CA ALA A 107 1.80 -21.12 3.68
C ALA A 107 0.53 -21.94 3.91
N GLU A 108 0.63 -23.27 3.84
CA GLU A 108 -0.46 -24.20 4.09
C GLU A 108 -1.03 -24.04 5.51
N LYS A 109 -0.13 -23.95 6.50
CA LYS A 109 -0.51 -23.79 7.91
C LYS A 109 -1.16 -22.43 8.16
N LEU A 110 -0.57 -21.35 7.62
CA LEU A 110 -1.12 -20.01 7.75
C LEU A 110 -2.53 -19.92 7.17
N TRP A 111 -2.76 -20.57 6.02
CA TRP A 111 -4.07 -20.60 5.40
C TRP A 111 -5.07 -21.49 6.15
N SER A 112 -4.66 -22.67 6.63
CA SER A 112 -5.56 -23.57 7.35
C SER A 112 -6.00 -23.04 8.71
N GLU A 113 -5.16 -22.25 9.39
CA GLU A 113 -5.48 -21.60 10.67
C GLU A 113 -6.34 -20.34 10.52
N TYR A 114 -6.46 -19.79 9.31
CA TYR A 114 -7.25 -18.58 9.07
C TYR A 114 -8.73 -18.89 8.82
N ASP A 115 -9.62 -18.27 9.57
CA ASP A 115 -11.06 -18.49 9.42
C ASP A 115 -11.62 -17.78 8.17
N VAL A 116 -12.19 -18.56 7.26
CA VAL A 116 -12.79 -18.08 6.00
C VAL A 116 -14.07 -18.84 5.69
N GLU A 117 -15.06 -18.14 5.17
CA GLU A 117 -16.39 -18.71 4.89
C GLU A 117 -16.39 -19.73 3.75
N GLU A 118 -15.52 -19.55 2.74
CA GLU A 118 -15.46 -20.40 1.55
C GLU A 118 -14.14 -21.17 1.50
N ARG A 119 -14.20 -22.50 1.51
CA ARG A 119 -13.06 -23.41 1.31
C ARG A 119 -13.36 -24.44 0.23
N SER A 120 -12.41 -24.61 -0.68
CA SER A 120 -12.38 -25.69 -1.67
C SER A 120 -10.91 -25.98 -2.03
N GLU A 121 -10.61 -27.14 -2.60
CA GLU A 121 -9.24 -27.46 -3.03
C GLU A 121 -8.67 -26.40 -3.98
N GLU A 122 -9.50 -25.83 -4.86
CA GLU A 122 -9.08 -24.77 -5.77
C GLU A 122 -8.83 -23.43 -5.06
N ILE A 123 -9.72 -23.04 -4.13
CA ILE A 123 -9.56 -21.80 -3.35
C ILE A 123 -8.34 -21.90 -2.44
N ASP A 124 -8.15 -23.05 -1.78
CA ASP A 124 -7.01 -23.32 -0.93
C ASP A 124 -5.71 -23.25 -1.75
N SER A 125 -5.70 -23.85 -2.95
CA SER A 125 -4.55 -23.76 -3.86
C SER A 125 -4.22 -22.32 -4.25
N ILE A 126 -5.22 -21.50 -4.62
CA ILE A 126 -5.04 -20.07 -4.94
C ILE A 126 -4.43 -19.34 -3.74
N ALA A 127 -5.03 -19.47 -2.57
CA ALA A 127 -4.58 -18.79 -1.36
C ALA A 127 -3.15 -19.18 -0.98
N ILE A 128 -2.82 -20.47 -0.99
CA ILE A 128 -1.49 -20.98 -0.67
C ILE A 128 -0.46 -20.44 -1.66
N GLN A 129 -0.75 -20.43 -2.97
CA GLN A 129 0.17 -19.88 -3.97
C GLN A 129 0.37 -18.37 -3.80
N ALA A 130 -0.70 -17.62 -3.51
CA ALA A 130 -0.62 -16.20 -3.22
C ALA A 130 0.24 -15.91 -1.99
N ILE A 131 0.13 -16.71 -0.91
CA ILE A 131 0.99 -16.59 0.29
C ILE A 131 2.46 -16.88 -0.06
N LYS A 132 2.71 -17.95 -0.82
CA LYS A 132 4.07 -18.35 -1.25
C LYS A 132 4.75 -17.29 -2.13
N ASN A 133 4.00 -16.43 -2.80
CA ASN A 133 4.53 -15.36 -3.64
C ASN A 133 5.12 -14.19 -2.81
N TYR A 134 6.30 -14.42 -2.24
CA TYR A 134 6.96 -13.45 -1.38
C TYR A 134 7.26 -12.12 -2.08
N SER A 135 7.60 -12.16 -3.37
CA SER A 135 7.83 -10.96 -4.21
C SER A 135 6.67 -9.98 -4.11
N ASN A 136 5.45 -10.46 -4.36
CA ASN A 136 4.24 -9.65 -4.34
C ASN A 136 3.86 -9.22 -2.92
N ASN A 137 4.26 -10.02 -1.92
CA ASN A 137 3.87 -9.81 -0.54
C ASN A 137 4.75 -8.80 0.23
N LYS A 138 5.94 -8.44 -0.28
CA LYS A 138 6.89 -7.55 0.42
C LYS A 138 6.25 -6.25 0.92
N ARG A 139 5.49 -5.57 0.07
CA ARG A 139 4.85 -4.28 0.43
C ARG A 139 3.86 -4.45 1.58
N PHE A 140 3.09 -5.54 1.59
CA PHE A 140 2.08 -5.81 2.61
C PHE A 140 2.71 -6.21 3.94
N ILE A 141 3.76 -7.04 3.90
CA ILE A 141 4.54 -7.43 5.08
C ILE A 141 5.22 -6.20 5.70
N TRP A 142 5.79 -5.31 4.88
CA TRP A 142 6.31 -4.03 5.35
C TRP A 142 5.20 -3.19 6.03
N GLY A 143 4.00 -3.18 5.45
CA GLY A 143 2.82 -2.54 5.99
C GLY A 143 2.43 -2.97 7.41
N LEU A 144 2.84 -4.17 7.86
CA LEU A 144 2.64 -4.62 9.24
C LEU A 144 3.34 -3.72 10.27
N THR A 145 4.38 -3.00 9.85
CA THR A 145 5.14 -2.05 10.69
C THR A 145 4.62 -0.61 10.59
N LEU A 146 3.69 -0.32 9.68
CA LEU A 146 3.16 1.02 9.47
C LEU A 146 2.03 1.35 10.47
N PRO A 147 1.88 2.63 10.87
CA PRO A 147 0.77 3.07 11.70
C PRO A 147 -0.58 2.75 11.04
N ASN A 148 -1.56 2.33 11.84
CA ASN A 148 -2.96 2.52 11.43
C ASN A 148 -3.26 4.01 11.59
N GLN A 149 -3.87 4.64 10.58
CA GLN A 149 -4.17 6.07 10.57
C GLN A 149 -5.07 6.53 11.73
N TYR A 150 -5.72 5.59 12.44
CA TYR A 150 -6.77 5.85 13.42
C TYR A 150 -6.43 5.49 14.88
N HIS A 151 -5.23 4.98 15.16
CA HIS A 151 -4.82 4.68 16.54
C HIS A 151 -3.59 5.52 16.90
N TYR A 152 -3.80 6.46 17.81
CA TYR A 152 -2.76 7.23 18.48
C TYR A 152 -1.80 6.31 19.23
N ASN A 153 -0.67 6.87 19.69
CA ASN A 153 0.41 6.15 20.40
C ASN A 153 -0.03 5.69 21.80
N ASP A 154 -1.17 5.02 21.91
CA ASP A 154 -1.81 4.68 23.16
C ASP A 154 -1.19 3.43 23.78
N VAL A 155 -0.28 2.74 23.09
CA VAL A 155 0.41 1.57 23.62
C VAL A 155 1.87 1.63 23.22
N PHE A 156 2.75 1.72 24.21
CA PHE A 156 4.20 1.77 23.98
C PHE A 156 4.98 1.23 25.17
N VAL A 157 6.22 0.84 24.90
CA VAL A 157 7.24 0.57 25.90
C VAL A 157 8.39 1.54 25.65
N ASN A 158 8.77 2.28 26.68
CA ASN A 158 9.91 3.19 26.68
C ASN A 158 11.00 2.64 27.59
N ILE A 159 12.24 2.73 27.17
CA ILE A 159 13.39 2.19 27.88
C ILE A 159 14.51 3.22 27.87
N LYS A 160 15.10 3.47 29.03
CA LYS A 160 16.29 4.30 29.17
C LYS A 160 17.43 3.43 29.69
N ILE A 161 18.51 3.34 28.93
CA ILE A 161 19.76 2.71 29.37
C ILE A 161 20.69 3.83 29.80
N ILE A 162 20.99 3.89 31.10
CA ILE A 162 21.73 4.97 31.74
C ILE A 162 23.16 4.50 32.00
N THR A 163 24.15 5.29 31.57
CA THR A 163 25.56 5.17 31.96
C THR A 163 25.94 6.36 32.84
N ARG A 164 27.19 6.42 33.29
CA ARG A 164 27.70 7.58 34.04
C ARG A 164 27.65 8.90 33.28
N THR A 165 27.73 8.84 31.96
CA THR A 165 27.97 10.01 31.11
C THR A 165 26.88 10.25 30.07
N ASP A 166 25.96 9.30 29.86
CA ASP A 166 24.98 9.37 28.78
C ASP A 166 23.72 8.55 29.10
N THR A 167 22.64 8.78 28.35
CA THR A 167 21.40 8.01 28.43
C THR A 167 20.87 7.70 27.04
N LEU A 168 20.82 6.41 26.70
CA LEU A 168 20.19 5.93 25.48
C LEU A 168 18.70 5.74 25.72
N SER A 169 17.86 6.49 25.00
CA SER A 169 16.41 6.32 25.05
C SER A 169 15.92 5.53 23.84
N ILE A 170 15.14 4.48 24.09
CA ILE A 170 14.51 3.66 23.05
C ILE A 170 13.03 3.47 23.34
N SER A 171 12.18 3.56 22.32
CA SER A 171 10.74 3.40 22.50
C SER A 171 10.09 2.66 21.34
N SER A 172 9.13 1.80 21.63
CA SER A 172 8.26 1.22 20.60
C SER A 172 7.19 2.22 20.18
N ILE A 173 6.79 2.23 18.91
CA ILE A 173 5.85 3.26 18.41
C ILE A 173 4.45 2.67 18.11
N LYS A 174 4.18 1.37 18.37
CA LYS A 174 2.99 0.67 17.84
C LYS A 174 2.40 -0.43 18.72
N ASN A 175 1.11 -0.69 18.52
CA ASN A 175 0.30 -1.70 19.22
C ASN A 175 0.18 -3.06 18.49
N LYS A 176 0.92 -3.27 17.39
CA LYS A 176 0.92 -4.51 16.59
C LYS A 176 1.91 -5.55 17.13
N PRO A 177 1.84 -6.82 16.68
CA PRO A 177 2.83 -7.84 17.03
C PRO A 177 4.27 -7.35 16.85
N TYR A 178 5.12 -7.62 17.83
CA TYR A 178 6.49 -7.11 17.99
C TYR A 178 6.63 -5.60 18.20
N MET A 179 5.56 -4.81 18.18
CA MET A 179 5.58 -3.36 18.46
C MET A 179 6.62 -2.56 17.65
N LEU A 180 6.89 -2.99 16.41
CA LEU A 180 7.84 -2.32 15.52
C LEU A 180 7.23 -1.07 14.86
N PRO A 181 8.05 -0.08 14.46
CA PRO A 181 9.49 0.02 14.71
C PRO A 181 9.81 0.46 16.14
N TRP A 182 11.06 0.23 16.56
CA TRP A 182 11.67 0.90 17.70
C TRP A 182 12.29 2.21 17.27
N GLU A 183 12.12 3.27 18.04
CA GLU A 183 12.84 4.52 17.90
C GLU A 183 14.05 4.50 18.84
N VAL A 184 15.23 4.81 18.31
CA VAL A 184 16.50 4.87 19.04
C VAL A 184 17.18 6.17 18.64
N ASN A 185 17.25 7.14 19.56
CA ASN A 185 17.79 8.49 19.29
C ASN A 185 17.27 9.11 17.98
N GLY A 186 15.95 9.05 17.75
CA GLY A 186 15.29 9.59 16.55
C GLY A 186 15.40 8.72 15.28
N LYS A 187 16.09 7.58 15.32
CA LYS A 187 16.20 6.63 14.20
C LYS A 187 15.27 5.43 14.39
N ARG A 188 14.60 5.01 13.33
CA ARG A 188 13.72 3.82 13.33
C ARG A 188 14.53 2.54 13.09
N ILE A 189 14.40 1.58 14.00
CA ILE A 189 15.00 0.26 13.93
C ILE A 189 13.90 -0.80 13.79
N TYR A 190 14.07 -1.70 12.83
CA TYR A 190 13.11 -2.74 12.48
C TYR A 190 13.67 -4.13 12.82
N ASN A 191 13.77 -4.42 14.12
CA ASN A 191 14.35 -5.67 14.63
C ASN A 191 13.52 -6.24 15.79
N SER A 192 12.80 -7.32 15.55
CA SER A 192 11.93 -7.94 16.56
C SER A 192 12.66 -8.59 17.72
N ASN A 193 13.99 -8.82 17.62
CA ASN A 193 14.77 -9.30 18.76
C ASN A 193 14.76 -8.31 19.91
N ILE A 194 14.76 -7.00 19.63
CA ILE A 194 14.62 -5.97 20.67
C ILE A 194 13.33 -6.25 21.45
N SER A 195 12.21 -6.39 20.75
CA SER A 195 10.90 -6.68 21.35
C SER A 195 10.91 -7.96 22.18
N ARG A 196 11.48 -9.04 21.65
CA ARG A 196 11.57 -10.33 22.36
C ARG A 196 12.38 -10.22 23.65
N PHE A 197 13.55 -9.57 23.61
CA PHE A 197 14.38 -9.41 24.80
C PHE A 197 13.72 -8.54 25.87
N ILE A 198 13.03 -7.46 25.47
CA ILE A 198 12.25 -6.66 26.40
C ILE A 198 11.09 -7.45 27.00
N ALA A 199 10.38 -8.23 26.18
CA ALA A 199 9.32 -9.10 26.68
C ALA A 199 9.84 -10.12 27.70
N GLU A 200 11.05 -10.65 27.49
CA GLU A 200 11.70 -11.56 28.43
C GLU A 200 12.07 -10.86 29.74
N ILE A 201 12.48 -9.59 29.72
CA ILE A 201 12.73 -8.81 30.94
C ILE A 201 11.44 -8.58 31.72
N LEU A 202 10.36 -8.16 31.04
CA LEU A 202 9.09 -7.83 31.69
C LEU A 202 8.50 -9.01 32.49
N PRO A 203 7.93 -8.77 33.69
CA PRO A 203 7.29 -9.83 34.46
C PRO A 203 6.04 -10.35 33.75
N LYS A 204 5.60 -11.56 34.11
CA LYS A 204 4.28 -12.05 33.69
C LYS A 204 3.23 -11.28 34.47
N SER A 205 2.43 -10.46 33.80
CA SER A 205 1.36 -9.69 34.41
C SER A 205 0.19 -9.56 33.44
N GLN A 206 -1.03 -9.49 33.99
CA GLN A 206 -2.25 -9.25 33.22
C GLN A 206 -2.23 -7.87 32.54
N TYR A 207 -1.60 -6.88 33.18
CA TYR A 207 -1.42 -5.53 32.64
C TYR A 207 0.04 -5.35 32.21
N SER A 208 0.36 -5.82 31.01
CA SER A 208 1.67 -5.65 30.37
C SER A 208 1.58 -5.83 28.86
N ASN A 209 2.44 -5.14 28.10
CA ASN A 209 2.58 -5.34 26.66
C ASN A 209 3.44 -6.55 26.25
N LYS A 210 3.84 -7.39 27.22
CA LYS A 210 4.67 -8.58 26.99
C LYS A 210 4.18 -9.47 25.84
N SER A 211 2.88 -9.76 25.74
CA SER A 211 2.34 -10.61 24.65
C SER A 211 2.53 -9.97 23.27
N LYS A 212 2.28 -8.66 23.15
CA LYS A 212 2.50 -7.90 21.92
C LYS A 212 3.97 -7.91 21.53
N LEU A 213 4.87 -7.66 22.48
CA LEU A 213 6.32 -7.69 22.28
C LEU A 213 6.85 -9.07 21.83
N LEU A 214 6.25 -10.16 22.32
CA LEU A 214 6.54 -11.53 21.86
C LEU A 214 6.04 -11.82 20.44
N GLY A 215 5.20 -10.95 19.88
CA GLY A 215 4.61 -11.14 18.56
C GLY A 215 3.43 -12.11 18.56
N VAL A 216 2.74 -12.28 19.68
CA VAL A 216 1.50 -13.08 19.75
C VAL A 216 0.49 -12.53 18.73
N GLY A 217 -0.11 -13.41 17.94
CA GLY A 217 -1.02 -13.05 16.84
C GLY A 217 -0.33 -12.60 15.54
N PHE A 218 1.01 -12.66 15.43
CA PHE A 218 1.71 -12.27 14.19
C PHE A 218 1.17 -12.99 12.95
N ASN A 219 0.96 -14.31 13.04
CA ASN A 219 0.48 -15.11 11.92
C ASN A 219 -0.91 -14.63 11.46
N ASP A 220 -1.84 -14.40 12.39
CA ASP A 220 -3.19 -13.90 12.11
C ASP A 220 -3.16 -12.52 11.45
N PHE A 221 -2.32 -11.61 11.95
CA PHE A 221 -2.14 -10.29 11.35
C PHE A 221 -1.55 -10.36 9.95
N LEU A 222 -0.59 -11.27 9.74
CA LEU A 222 0.03 -11.50 8.43
C LEU A 222 -1.00 -12.03 7.44
N ILE A 223 -1.69 -13.13 7.77
CA ILE A 223 -2.64 -13.76 6.85
C ILE A 223 -3.84 -12.85 6.58
N LYS A 224 -4.35 -12.12 7.58
CA LYS A 224 -5.42 -11.13 7.38
C LYS A 224 -4.98 -10.01 6.42
N ALA A 225 -3.75 -9.52 6.56
CA ALA A 225 -3.22 -8.51 5.65
C ALA A 225 -3.09 -9.05 4.21
N LEU A 226 -2.56 -10.27 4.04
CA LEU A 226 -2.47 -10.92 2.72
C LEU A 226 -3.85 -11.22 2.11
N TYR A 227 -4.80 -11.62 2.95
CA TYR A 227 -6.16 -11.95 2.53
C TYR A 227 -6.85 -10.77 1.86
N HIS A 228 -7.00 -9.66 2.58
CA HIS A 228 -7.71 -8.48 2.09
C HIS A 228 -7.00 -7.74 0.95
N THR A 229 -5.69 -7.96 0.78
CA THR A 229 -4.91 -7.21 -0.22
C THR A 229 -4.74 -7.96 -1.54
N VAL A 230 -4.56 -9.28 -1.47
CA VAL A 230 -4.21 -10.13 -2.63
C VAL A 230 -5.18 -11.31 -2.76
N ILE A 231 -5.27 -12.17 -1.75
CA ILE A 231 -5.96 -13.48 -1.89
C ILE A 231 -7.44 -13.29 -2.21
N GLU A 232 -8.13 -12.39 -1.51
CA GLU A 232 -9.56 -12.13 -1.74
C GLU A 232 -9.83 -11.69 -3.18
N LYS A 233 -8.94 -10.91 -3.80
CA LYS A 233 -9.08 -10.48 -5.20
C LYS A 233 -8.88 -11.64 -6.16
N GLU A 234 -7.91 -12.52 -5.91
CA GLU A 234 -7.67 -13.70 -6.73
C GLU A 234 -8.81 -14.71 -6.65
N ILE A 235 -9.36 -14.93 -5.44
CA ILE A 235 -10.56 -15.77 -5.24
C ILE A 235 -11.76 -15.17 -5.98
N ARG A 236 -12.01 -13.86 -5.84
CA ARG A 236 -13.10 -13.18 -6.56
C ARG A 236 -12.96 -13.32 -8.07
N PHE A 237 -11.74 -13.12 -8.59
CA PHE A 237 -11.44 -13.32 -10.01
C PHE A 237 -11.73 -14.75 -10.46
N HIS A 238 -11.26 -15.75 -9.70
CA HIS A 238 -11.50 -17.16 -9.97
C HIS A 238 -13.00 -17.48 -10.00
N ASN A 239 -13.74 -17.04 -8.98
CA ASN A 239 -15.17 -17.29 -8.86
C ASN A 239 -15.94 -16.69 -10.04
N ILE A 240 -15.63 -15.45 -10.44
CA ILE A 240 -16.25 -14.82 -11.62
C ILE A 240 -15.91 -15.58 -12.90
N LYS A 241 -14.64 -15.96 -13.09
CA LYS A 241 -14.21 -16.73 -14.26
C LYS A 241 -14.91 -18.10 -14.34
N LYS A 242 -15.16 -18.74 -13.19
CA LYS A 242 -15.91 -20.00 -13.07
C LYS A 242 -17.39 -19.80 -13.41
N THR A 243 -18.03 -18.75 -12.87
CA THR A 243 -19.43 -18.40 -13.14
C THR A 243 -19.66 -18.05 -14.61
N TYR A 244 -18.77 -17.26 -15.22
CA TYR A 244 -18.87 -16.76 -16.60
C TYR A 244 -17.92 -17.48 -17.57
N LYS A 245 -17.77 -18.80 -17.40
CA LYS A 245 -16.78 -19.61 -18.11
C LYS A 245 -16.86 -19.49 -19.65
N LYS A 246 -18.07 -19.39 -20.20
CA LYS A 246 -18.28 -19.31 -21.66
C LYS A 246 -17.89 -17.93 -22.19
N GLU A 247 -18.25 -16.89 -21.47
CA GLU A 247 -17.92 -15.50 -21.76
C GLU A 247 -16.42 -15.29 -21.70
N PHE A 248 -15.75 -15.71 -20.62
CA PHE A 248 -14.30 -15.62 -20.48
C PHE A 248 -13.56 -16.37 -21.60
N ARG A 249 -14.02 -17.57 -21.97
CA ARG A 249 -13.43 -18.31 -23.10
C ARG A 249 -13.55 -17.51 -24.40
N TYR A 250 -14.67 -16.82 -24.62
CA TYR A 250 -14.87 -16.01 -25.82
C TYR A 250 -14.03 -14.73 -25.79
N ILE A 251 -13.97 -14.05 -24.64
CA ILE A 251 -13.21 -12.81 -24.42
C ILE A 251 -11.71 -13.06 -24.65
N ASN A 252 -11.20 -14.17 -24.10
CA ASN A 252 -9.78 -14.55 -24.19
C ASN A 252 -9.28 -14.81 -25.61
N ASN A 253 -10.16 -14.88 -26.61
CA ASN A 253 -9.75 -14.94 -28.02
C ASN A 253 -9.33 -13.57 -28.59
N PHE A 254 -9.61 -12.48 -27.88
CA PHE A 254 -9.39 -11.11 -28.35
C PHE A 254 -8.68 -10.21 -27.34
N PHE A 255 -8.79 -10.52 -26.04
CA PHE A 255 -8.17 -9.74 -24.97
C PHE A 255 -7.62 -10.67 -23.91
N GLN A 256 -6.61 -10.21 -23.19
CA GLN A 256 -6.21 -10.80 -21.91
C GLN A 256 -7.00 -10.11 -20.80
N VAL A 257 -7.75 -10.90 -20.01
CA VAL A 257 -8.47 -10.36 -18.84
C VAL A 257 -7.52 -10.33 -17.65
N GLU A 258 -7.11 -9.13 -17.24
CA GLU A 258 -6.19 -8.88 -16.13
C GLU A 258 -6.90 -8.93 -14.78
N LYS A 259 -8.13 -8.39 -14.73
CA LYS A 259 -8.93 -8.30 -13.50
C LYS A 259 -10.39 -8.49 -13.79
N ALA A 260 -11.10 -9.03 -12.81
CA ALA A 260 -12.54 -9.21 -12.82
C ALA A 260 -13.06 -9.15 -11.39
N GLN A 261 -14.09 -8.33 -11.16
CA GLN A 261 -14.73 -8.21 -9.85
C GLN A 261 -16.23 -8.00 -9.97
N PHE A 262 -16.97 -8.47 -8.96
CA PHE A 262 -18.32 -8.02 -8.73
C PHE A 262 -18.22 -6.68 -8.01
N GLY A 263 -18.84 -5.66 -8.60
CA GLY A 263 -18.94 -4.33 -8.02
C GLY A 263 -20.39 -4.01 -7.70
N ASP A 264 -20.56 -3.02 -6.82
CA ASP A 264 -21.80 -2.29 -6.71
C ASP A 264 -21.57 -0.94 -7.39
N MET A 265 -22.36 -0.66 -8.44
CA MET A 265 -22.19 0.51 -9.31
C MET A 265 -22.45 1.83 -8.58
N ALA A 266 -21.49 2.34 -7.82
CA ALA A 266 -21.51 3.69 -7.26
C ALA A 266 -20.34 4.49 -7.86
N SER A 267 -20.51 4.94 -9.10
CA SER A 267 -19.53 5.77 -9.81
C SER A 267 -20.21 6.57 -10.92
N ILE A 268 -19.50 7.59 -11.40
CA ILE A 268 -19.78 8.48 -12.54
C ILE A 268 -20.35 7.72 -13.75
N GLU A 269 -20.05 6.43 -13.90
CA GLU A 269 -20.37 5.65 -15.08
C GLU A 269 -21.80 5.10 -15.13
N TRP A 270 -22.55 5.08 -14.02
CA TRP A 270 -23.90 4.47 -13.98
C TRP A 270 -24.92 5.10 -13.03
N GLY A 271 -24.53 6.10 -12.22
CA GLY A 271 -25.46 6.97 -11.47
C GLY A 271 -26.32 6.26 -10.41
N GLY A 272 -26.08 6.54 -9.13
CA GLY A 272 -26.99 6.15 -8.05
C GLY A 272 -26.34 6.15 -6.67
N TRP A 273 -27.12 6.42 -5.62
CA TRP A 273 -26.70 6.27 -4.22
C TRP A 273 -26.72 4.80 -3.76
N PHE A 274 -27.35 3.91 -4.54
CA PHE A 274 -27.38 2.46 -4.32
C PHE A 274 -26.87 1.77 -5.58
N GLY A 275 -25.68 1.19 -5.49
CA GLY A 275 -25.08 0.52 -6.63
C GLY A 275 -25.90 -0.68 -7.08
N ARG A 276 -26.11 -0.82 -8.40
CA ARG A 276 -26.64 -2.06 -8.96
C ARG A 276 -25.50 -3.07 -9.06
N PRO A 277 -25.74 -4.36 -8.78
CA PRO A 277 -24.69 -5.36 -8.90
C PRO A 277 -24.20 -5.49 -10.35
N CYS A 278 -22.89 -5.37 -10.55
CA CYS A 278 -22.26 -5.41 -11.86
C CYS A 278 -21.03 -6.33 -11.90
N ILE A 279 -20.52 -6.53 -13.11
CA ILE A 279 -19.23 -7.14 -13.38
C ILE A 279 -18.36 -6.06 -14.01
N GLU A 280 -17.19 -5.87 -13.43
CA GLU A 280 -16.14 -4.99 -13.94
C GLU A 280 -14.99 -5.87 -14.42
N LEU A 281 -14.55 -5.67 -15.65
CA LEU A 281 -13.38 -6.34 -16.22
C LEU A 281 -12.34 -5.30 -16.64
N THR A 282 -11.09 -5.53 -16.27
CA THR A 282 -9.95 -4.84 -16.88
C THR A 282 -9.28 -5.79 -17.86
N MET A 283 -9.08 -5.34 -19.09
CA MET A 283 -8.57 -6.18 -20.16
C MET A 283 -7.53 -5.45 -21.02
N THR A 284 -6.58 -6.18 -21.56
CA THR A 284 -5.54 -5.68 -22.47
C THR A 284 -5.63 -6.39 -23.82
N ASP A 285 -5.19 -5.71 -24.87
CA ASP A 285 -5.05 -6.28 -26.22
C ASP A 285 -3.59 -6.08 -26.66
N SER A 286 -2.82 -7.17 -26.63
CA SER A 286 -1.39 -7.15 -26.95
C SER A 286 -1.08 -6.75 -28.40
N SER A 287 -2.09 -6.69 -29.28
CA SER A 287 -1.92 -6.17 -30.64
C SER A 287 -1.92 -4.63 -30.72
N LEU A 288 -2.25 -3.94 -29.63
CA LEU A 288 -2.34 -2.47 -29.58
C LEU A 288 -1.15 -1.84 -28.87
N SER A 289 -1.05 -2.01 -27.56
CA SER A 289 0.01 -1.45 -26.70
C SER A 289 -0.18 -1.97 -25.28
N ASP A 290 0.94 -2.23 -24.59
CA ASP A 290 0.92 -2.67 -23.19
C ASP A 290 0.50 -1.55 -22.22
N GLN A 291 0.55 -0.29 -22.67
CA GLN A 291 0.12 0.89 -21.93
C GLN A 291 -1.40 1.14 -22.07
N LEU A 292 -2.12 0.42 -22.94
CA LEU A 292 -3.55 0.61 -23.17
C LEU A 292 -4.37 -0.54 -22.58
N GLN A 293 -5.36 -0.20 -21.75
CA GLN A 293 -6.35 -1.15 -21.23
C GLN A 293 -7.79 -0.71 -21.52
N PHE A 294 -8.69 -1.68 -21.49
CA PHE A 294 -10.12 -1.51 -21.59
C PHE A 294 -10.78 -1.87 -20.26
N SER A 295 -11.57 -0.96 -19.73
CA SER A 295 -12.44 -1.20 -18.58
C SER A 295 -13.85 -1.45 -19.07
N ILE A 296 -14.33 -2.68 -18.89
CA ILE A 296 -15.71 -3.04 -19.20
C ILE A 296 -16.52 -3.05 -17.94
N ILE A 297 -17.67 -2.36 -17.99
CA ILE A 297 -18.68 -2.41 -16.94
C ILE A 297 -19.98 -2.93 -17.54
N SER A 298 -20.47 -4.03 -16.97
CA SER A 298 -21.68 -4.69 -17.43
C SER A 298 -22.56 -5.10 -16.28
N GLY A 299 -23.89 -5.06 -16.48
CA GLY A 299 -24.81 -5.79 -15.62
C GLY A 299 -24.51 -7.30 -15.62
N LYS A 300 -24.90 -7.99 -14.54
CA LYS A 300 -24.62 -9.42 -14.32
C LYS A 300 -25.03 -10.36 -15.46
N HIS A 301 -26.07 -10.00 -16.22
CA HIS A 301 -26.60 -10.81 -17.32
C HIS A 301 -26.24 -10.29 -18.72
N SER A 302 -25.50 -9.18 -18.83
CA SER A 302 -25.21 -8.51 -20.10
C SER A 302 -23.73 -8.57 -20.50
N LEU A 303 -22.90 -9.38 -19.84
CA LEU A 303 -21.46 -9.37 -20.07
C LEU A 303 -21.11 -9.68 -21.53
N MET A 304 -21.74 -10.71 -22.09
CA MET A 304 -21.51 -11.13 -23.47
C MET A 304 -21.97 -10.08 -24.49
N SER A 305 -23.12 -9.43 -24.29
CA SER A 305 -23.59 -8.39 -25.21
C SER A 305 -22.70 -7.14 -25.14
N THR A 306 -22.30 -6.76 -23.94
CA THR A 306 -21.38 -5.63 -23.69
C THR A 306 -20.06 -5.85 -24.40
N PHE A 307 -19.45 -7.03 -24.20
CA PHE A 307 -18.21 -7.39 -24.85
C PHE A 307 -18.33 -7.44 -26.38
N ARG A 308 -19.41 -8.04 -26.91
CA ARG A 308 -19.65 -8.06 -28.37
C ARG A 308 -19.75 -6.64 -28.94
N SER A 309 -20.31 -5.70 -28.20
CA SER A 309 -20.36 -4.30 -28.61
C SER A 309 -18.98 -3.67 -28.65
N LEU A 310 -18.17 -3.85 -27.59
CA LEU A 310 -16.77 -3.36 -27.59
C LEU A 310 -16.00 -3.95 -28.77
N LYS A 311 -16.03 -5.28 -28.93
CA LYS A 311 -15.32 -5.98 -30.00
C LYS A 311 -15.68 -5.41 -31.40
N ARG A 312 -16.96 -5.15 -31.66
CA ARG A 312 -17.42 -4.59 -32.95
C ARG A 312 -16.96 -3.15 -33.19
N ASN A 313 -16.70 -2.39 -32.12
CA ASN A 313 -16.35 -0.97 -32.21
C ASN A 313 -14.85 -0.70 -31.97
N LYS A 314 -14.10 -1.65 -31.42
CA LYS A 314 -12.68 -1.54 -31.04
C LYS A 314 -11.84 -0.86 -32.13
N ASP A 315 -11.83 -1.40 -33.33
CA ASP A 315 -10.98 -0.88 -34.40
C ASP A 315 -11.36 0.55 -34.80
N LYS A 316 -12.65 0.90 -34.74
CA LYS A 316 -13.11 2.27 -35.01
C LYS A 316 -12.66 3.24 -33.91
N LEU A 317 -12.75 2.83 -32.64
CA LEU A 317 -12.30 3.61 -31.49
C LEU A 317 -10.79 3.87 -31.60
N ILE A 318 -10.00 2.83 -31.80
CA ILE A 318 -8.55 2.94 -31.94
C ILE A 318 -8.18 3.82 -33.13
N ASN A 319 -8.84 3.66 -34.29
CA ASN A 319 -8.57 4.50 -35.45
C ASN A 319 -8.86 5.99 -35.20
N GLN A 320 -9.89 6.31 -34.40
CA GLN A 320 -10.16 7.69 -33.97
C GLN A 320 -9.07 8.25 -33.05
N LEU A 321 -8.45 7.39 -32.23
CA LEU A 321 -7.40 7.77 -31.29
C LEU A 321 -6.00 7.86 -31.91
N ARG A 322 -5.71 7.17 -33.01
CA ARG A 322 -4.36 7.10 -33.61
C ARG A 322 -3.65 8.44 -33.80
N ASN A 323 -4.39 9.49 -34.16
CA ASN A 323 -3.87 10.85 -34.38
C ASN A 323 -4.21 11.82 -33.24
N ASN A 324 -4.65 11.30 -32.09
CA ASN A 324 -4.94 12.09 -30.91
C ASN A 324 -3.63 12.28 -30.10
N PRO A 325 -3.23 13.51 -29.75
CA PRO A 325 -1.98 13.77 -29.04
C PRO A 325 -1.90 13.11 -27.67
N VAL A 326 -3.03 12.96 -26.96
CA VAL A 326 -3.08 12.25 -25.67
C VAL A 326 -2.78 10.77 -25.85
N TYR A 327 -3.32 10.17 -26.92
CA TYR A 327 -3.04 8.77 -27.26
C TYR A 327 -1.62 8.58 -27.77
N GLN A 328 -1.09 9.50 -28.58
CA GLN A 328 0.31 9.44 -29.03
C GLN A 328 1.28 9.51 -27.84
N TYR A 329 1.02 10.43 -26.90
CA TYR A 329 1.79 10.52 -25.67
C TYR A 329 1.75 9.23 -24.84
N LEU A 330 0.58 8.58 -24.73
CA LEU A 330 0.46 7.29 -24.05
C LEU A 330 1.44 6.26 -24.62
N ILE A 331 1.49 6.14 -25.96
CA ILE A 331 2.29 5.12 -26.64
C ILE A 331 3.79 5.38 -26.48
N GLU A 332 4.20 6.65 -26.31
CA GLU A 332 5.61 7.05 -26.13
C GLU A 332 6.06 7.05 -24.66
N CYS A 333 5.15 6.84 -23.71
CA CYS A 333 5.38 6.94 -22.27
C CYS A 333 5.27 5.57 -21.59
N ASP A 334 6.41 4.92 -21.32
CA ASP A 334 6.45 3.60 -20.66
C ASP A 334 5.85 3.59 -19.25
N GLU A 335 5.85 4.73 -18.57
CA GLU A 335 5.29 4.90 -17.21
C GLU A 335 3.83 5.39 -17.22
N CYS A 336 3.19 5.37 -18.40
CA CYS A 336 1.81 5.76 -18.57
C CYS A 336 0.88 4.55 -18.69
N LEU A 337 -0.36 4.73 -18.24
CA LEU A 337 -1.46 3.79 -18.40
C LEU A 337 -2.69 4.55 -18.89
N GLY A 338 -3.18 4.14 -20.05
CA GLY A 338 -4.37 4.66 -20.71
C GLY A 338 -5.50 3.67 -20.56
N GLU A 339 -6.68 4.15 -20.19
CA GLU A 339 -7.86 3.32 -19.97
C GLU A 339 -9.04 3.83 -20.79
N ILE A 340 -9.54 2.98 -21.69
CA ILE A 340 -10.81 3.22 -22.39
C ILE A 340 -11.91 2.52 -21.61
N HIS A 341 -12.84 3.31 -21.11
CA HIS A 341 -14.03 2.80 -20.44
C HIS A 341 -15.08 2.37 -21.47
N TRP A 342 -15.80 1.28 -21.18
CA TRP A 342 -16.84 0.72 -22.02
C TRP A 342 -18.01 0.19 -21.18
N VAL A 343 -19.10 0.93 -21.23
CA VAL A 343 -20.33 0.68 -20.47
C VAL A 343 -21.41 0.24 -21.45
N GLN A 344 -21.86 -1.01 -21.31
CA GLN A 344 -22.82 -1.66 -22.21
C GLN A 344 -22.38 -1.60 -23.69
N ASP A 345 -22.74 -0.54 -24.41
CA ASP A 345 -22.54 -0.40 -25.84
C ASP A 345 -21.83 0.89 -26.26
N GLN A 346 -21.32 1.67 -25.29
CA GLN A 346 -20.66 2.95 -25.55
C GLN A 346 -19.49 3.21 -24.58
N SER A 347 -18.59 4.10 -24.98
CA SER A 347 -17.43 4.46 -24.15
C SER A 347 -17.75 5.56 -23.14
N LEU A 348 -18.36 6.66 -23.58
CA LEU A 348 -18.93 7.65 -22.68
C LEU A 348 -20.37 7.26 -22.31
N SER A 349 -20.61 6.79 -21.08
CA SER A 349 -21.94 6.42 -20.62
C SER A 349 -22.88 7.62 -20.47
N GLY A 350 -24.18 7.35 -20.32
CA GLY A 350 -25.17 8.41 -20.10
C GLY A 350 -24.92 9.17 -18.80
N GLU A 351 -24.43 8.46 -17.80
CA GLU A 351 -24.14 8.97 -16.47
C GLU A 351 -22.79 9.70 -16.43
N ALA A 352 -21.77 9.20 -17.14
CA ALA A 352 -20.50 9.91 -17.24
C ALA A 352 -20.72 11.25 -17.96
N LYS A 353 -21.56 11.24 -18.98
CA LYS A 353 -22.04 12.45 -19.64
C LYS A 353 -22.83 13.36 -18.67
N SER A 354 -23.72 12.81 -17.83
CA SER A 354 -24.47 13.61 -16.85
C SER A 354 -23.54 14.29 -15.84
N ALA A 355 -22.60 13.53 -15.26
CA ALA A 355 -21.62 14.04 -14.32
C ALA A 355 -20.77 15.16 -14.96
N PHE A 356 -20.29 14.95 -16.20
CA PHE A 356 -19.60 16.00 -16.95
C PHE A 356 -20.46 17.28 -17.09
N PHE A 357 -21.77 17.13 -17.35
CA PHE A 357 -22.69 18.27 -17.41
C PHE A 357 -22.94 18.94 -16.07
N ASP A 358 -22.80 18.23 -14.96
CA ASP A 358 -22.92 18.80 -13.61
C ASP A 358 -21.68 19.61 -13.24
N ASP A 359 -20.50 19.17 -13.69
CA ASP A 359 -19.23 19.88 -13.49
C ASP A 359 -19.07 21.12 -14.38
N LEU A 360 -19.75 21.15 -15.53
CA LEU A 360 -19.75 22.33 -16.42
C LEU A 360 -20.37 23.56 -15.74
N LYS A 361 -19.70 24.72 -15.89
CA LYS A 361 -20.28 26.03 -15.58
C LYS A 361 -21.60 26.21 -16.35
N GLN A 362 -22.60 26.85 -15.73
CA GLN A 362 -23.95 26.98 -16.30
C GLN A 362 -23.97 27.53 -17.74
N ASN A 363 -23.08 28.49 -18.05
CA ASN A 363 -23.01 29.12 -19.37
C ASN A 363 -22.43 28.18 -20.46
N ASP A 364 -21.68 27.14 -20.08
CA ASP A 364 -21.01 26.24 -21.02
C ASP A 364 -21.82 24.98 -21.36
N LYS A 365 -22.91 24.70 -20.63
CA LYS A 365 -23.78 23.53 -20.89
C LYS A 365 -24.38 23.54 -22.31
N GLY A 366 -24.61 24.72 -22.87
CA GLY A 366 -25.08 24.88 -24.25
C GLY A 366 -24.07 24.42 -25.31
N LYS A 367 -22.76 24.60 -25.03
CA LYS A 367 -21.65 24.36 -25.97
C LYS A 367 -21.55 22.90 -26.40
N PHE A 368 -21.83 21.96 -25.49
CA PHE A 368 -21.63 20.53 -25.71
C PHE A 368 -22.92 19.75 -25.99
N LYS A 369 -24.06 20.45 -26.12
CA LYS A 369 -25.36 19.82 -26.32
C LYS A 369 -25.37 19.00 -27.63
N ARG A 370 -25.66 17.69 -27.51
CA ARG A 370 -25.74 16.70 -28.62
C ARG A 370 -24.40 16.33 -29.30
N GLN A 371 -23.25 16.76 -28.79
CA GLN A 371 -21.95 16.45 -29.42
C GLN A 371 -21.37 15.09 -29.02
N PHE A 372 -21.86 14.50 -27.94
CA PHE A 372 -21.30 13.26 -27.33
C PHE A 372 -21.66 11.95 -28.05
N SER A 373 -22.29 11.99 -29.23
CA SER A 373 -22.59 10.76 -29.97
C SER A 373 -21.29 10.07 -30.38
N LYS A 374 -21.05 8.87 -29.85
CA LYS A 374 -19.81 8.08 -30.05
C LYS A 374 -18.56 8.77 -29.51
N ALA A 375 -18.71 9.61 -28.48
CA ALA A 375 -17.56 10.12 -27.76
C ALA A 375 -16.83 8.98 -27.03
N ILE A 376 -15.52 9.13 -26.91
CA ILE A 376 -14.64 8.21 -26.18
C ILE A 376 -14.36 8.83 -24.82
N PHE A 377 -14.58 8.06 -23.75
CA PHE A 377 -14.14 8.41 -22.42
C PHE A 377 -12.81 7.69 -22.14
N PHE A 378 -11.80 8.46 -21.76
CA PHE A 378 -10.43 7.99 -21.65
C PHE A 378 -9.76 8.53 -20.39
N GLU A 379 -9.14 7.67 -19.61
CA GLU A 379 -8.34 8.06 -18.47
C GLU A 379 -6.85 7.86 -18.75
N LEU A 380 -6.02 8.79 -18.29
CA LEU A 380 -4.56 8.69 -18.39
C LEU A 380 -3.96 8.82 -17.00
N THR A 381 -3.19 7.83 -16.59
CA THR A 381 -2.36 7.86 -15.40
C THR A 381 -0.90 7.85 -15.81
N GLU A 382 -0.07 8.69 -15.18
CA GLU A 382 1.38 8.70 -15.35
C GLU A 382 2.08 8.59 -14.01
N ARG A 383 3.19 7.85 -13.95
CA ARG A 383 4.04 7.74 -12.76
C ARG A 383 5.44 8.30 -13.01
N ARG A 384 5.86 9.25 -12.17
CA ARG A 384 7.24 9.78 -12.15
C ARG A 384 7.77 9.79 -10.73
N ASN A 385 8.93 9.21 -10.46
CA ASN A 385 9.61 9.29 -9.16
C ASN A 385 8.73 8.98 -7.91
N LYS A 386 7.81 8.00 -8.03
CA LYS A 386 6.80 7.61 -7.02
C LYS A 386 5.61 8.57 -6.85
N GLU A 387 5.56 9.65 -7.61
CA GLU A 387 4.38 10.50 -7.74
C GLU A 387 3.47 9.98 -8.86
N ARG A 388 2.18 10.27 -8.75
CA ARG A 388 1.15 9.91 -9.74
C ARG A 388 0.48 11.19 -10.24
N SER A 389 0.37 11.34 -11.55
CA SER A 389 -0.56 12.28 -12.18
C SER A 389 -1.69 11.50 -12.86
N PHE A 390 -2.86 12.11 -12.95
CA PHE A 390 -4.08 11.50 -13.46
C PHE A 390 -4.89 12.52 -14.26
N SER A 391 -5.62 12.06 -15.26
CA SER A 391 -6.58 12.90 -15.98
C SER A 391 -7.71 12.10 -16.62
N ARG A 392 -8.82 12.81 -16.84
CA ARG A 392 -10.00 12.34 -17.55
C ARG A 392 -10.19 13.14 -18.83
N TRP A 393 -10.39 12.43 -19.93
CA TRP A 393 -10.54 13.01 -21.27
C TRP A 393 -11.83 12.54 -21.93
N ILE A 394 -12.44 13.43 -22.70
CA ILE A 394 -13.52 13.10 -23.61
C ILE A 394 -13.09 13.47 -25.03
N PHE A 395 -13.08 12.50 -25.93
CA PHE A 395 -12.75 12.71 -27.34
C PHE A 395 -14.01 12.63 -28.18
N LEU A 396 -14.35 13.74 -28.86
CA LEU A 396 -15.51 13.80 -29.75
C LEU A 396 -15.17 13.24 -31.13
N LYS A 397 -16.21 12.90 -31.88
CA LYS A 397 -16.10 12.31 -33.23
C LYS A 397 -15.42 13.25 -34.24
N ASP A 398 -15.56 14.56 -34.06
CA ASP A 398 -14.95 15.58 -34.91
C ASP A 398 -13.46 15.85 -34.59
N GLY A 399 -12.92 15.16 -33.58
CA GLY A 399 -11.53 15.32 -33.14
C GLY A 399 -11.34 16.35 -32.03
N THR A 400 -12.41 16.97 -31.52
CA THR A 400 -12.34 17.83 -30.34
C THR A 400 -11.86 17.04 -29.12
N ILE A 401 -10.92 17.63 -28.38
CA ILE A 401 -10.30 17.06 -27.19
C ILE A 401 -10.75 17.87 -25.98
N ILE A 402 -11.43 17.21 -25.03
CA ILE A 402 -11.93 17.85 -23.81
C ILE A 402 -11.17 17.27 -22.63
N LEU A 403 -10.50 18.13 -21.86
CA LEU A 403 -9.94 17.79 -20.55
C LEU A 403 -11.04 17.98 -19.51
N TRP A 404 -11.54 16.88 -18.95
CA TRP A 404 -12.55 16.93 -17.90
C TRP A 404 -11.92 17.19 -16.54
N GLU A 405 -10.91 16.41 -16.18
CA GLU A 405 -10.29 16.46 -14.85
C GLU A 405 -8.79 16.25 -14.94
N ILE A 406 -8.04 16.90 -14.05
CA ILE A 406 -6.61 16.63 -13.85
C ILE A 406 -6.22 16.65 -12.38
N GLU A 407 -5.35 15.71 -12.01
CA GLU A 407 -4.65 15.67 -10.73
C GLU A 407 -3.15 15.45 -10.96
N GLY A 408 -2.31 15.99 -10.08
CA GLY A 408 -0.86 15.99 -10.27
C GLY A 408 -0.36 17.23 -11.01
N GLY A 409 0.90 17.24 -11.45
CA GLY A 409 1.53 18.45 -11.98
C GLY A 409 2.52 18.23 -13.12
N PHE A 410 2.55 17.03 -13.69
CA PHE A 410 3.54 16.65 -14.71
C PHE A 410 2.95 15.88 -15.90
N LEU A 411 1.62 15.77 -15.97
CA LEU A 411 0.98 14.99 -17.02
C LEU A 411 1.17 15.67 -18.39
N MET A 412 1.78 14.95 -19.34
CA MET A 412 2.06 15.41 -20.72
C MET A 412 2.85 16.72 -20.82
N ASP A 413 3.38 17.22 -19.71
CA ASP A 413 3.97 18.56 -19.60
C ASP A 413 3.04 19.66 -20.18
N LEU A 414 1.73 19.53 -19.91
CA LEU A 414 0.73 20.53 -20.30
C LEU A 414 1.09 21.94 -19.76
N PRO A 415 0.79 23.01 -20.51
CA PRO A 415 1.00 24.38 -20.06
C PRO A 415 0.46 24.67 -18.65
N ASP A 416 1.22 25.44 -17.87
CA ASP A 416 0.87 25.82 -16.49
C ASP A 416 -0.54 26.41 -16.37
N TYR A 417 -1.01 27.14 -17.38
CA TYR A 417 -2.34 27.74 -17.37
C TYR A 417 -3.48 26.71 -17.44
N ILE A 418 -3.22 25.51 -17.99
CA ILE A 418 -4.17 24.40 -18.04
C ILE A 418 -4.15 23.64 -16.70
N ILE A 419 -2.97 23.44 -16.11
CA ILE A 419 -2.81 22.62 -14.90
C ILE A 419 -2.86 23.42 -13.59
N ARG A 420 -3.03 24.75 -13.66
CA ARG A 420 -3.10 25.66 -12.50
C ARG A 420 -4.24 25.28 -11.56
N ASP A 421 -5.40 24.95 -12.13
CA ASP A 421 -6.60 24.57 -11.39
C ASP A 421 -6.71 23.03 -11.40
N LYS A 422 -6.11 22.38 -10.40
CA LYS A 422 -6.28 20.93 -10.19
C LYS A 422 -7.75 20.62 -9.89
N GLY A 423 -8.25 19.48 -10.36
CA GLY A 423 -9.65 19.05 -10.22
C GLY A 423 -10.41 19.08 -11.54
N TYR A 424 -11.71 19.36 -11.48
CA TYR A 424 -12.60 19.40 -12.65
C TYR A 424 -12.45 20.71 -13.42
N ILE A 425 -11.81 20.65 -14.60
CA ILE A 425 -11.51 21.83 -15.44
C ILE A 425 -12.56 22.00 -16.55
N THR A 426 -12.95 20.90 -17.20
CA THR A 426 -13.97 20.86 -18.28
C THR A 426 -13.66 21.75 -19.52
N GLU A 427 -12.40 21.79 -19.95
CA GLU A 427 -11.91 22.69 -21.02
C GLU A 427 -11.64 21.97 -22.35
N ILE A 428 -11.81 22.70 -23.47
CA ILE A 428 -11.38 22.20 -24.80
C ILE A 428 -9.90 22.52 -24.98
N ILE A 429 -9.09 21.49 -25.18
CA ILE A 429 -7.65 21.63 -25.40
C ILE A 429 -7.37 21.62 -26.91
N LYS A 430 -6.59 22.59 -27.38
CA LYS A 430 -6.19 22.67 -28.79
C LYS A 430 -4.97 21.79 -29.01
N ARG A 431 -4.82 21.27 -30.24
CA ARG A 431 -3.63 20.48 -30.61
C ARG A 431 -2.32 21.26 -30.44
N SER A 432 -2.36 22.58 -30.61
CA SER A 432 -1.20 23.46 -30.37
C SER A 432 -0.72 23.45 -28.92
N ASP A 433 -1.58 23.14 -27.97
CA ASP A 433 -1.24 23.16 -26.53
C ASP A 433 -0.38 21.95 -26.13
N PHE A 434 -0.26 20.95 -27.01
CA PHE A 434 0.61 19.78 -26.83
C PHE A 434 1.99 19.97 -27.46
N ALA A 435 2.22 21.04 -28.24
CA ALA A 435 3.42 21.20 -29.08
C ALA A 435 4.67 21.73 -28.34
N HIS A 436 4.70 21.66 -27.01
CA HIS A 436 5.85 22.11 -26.20
C HIS A 436 6.90 21.01 -25.94
N LYS A 437 7.02 20.03 -26.85
CA LYS A 437 8.12 19.05 -26.84
C LYS A 437 8.91 19.09 -28.14
#